data_AF-A0A849GY01-F1
#
_entry.id   AF-A0A849GY01-F1
#
_cell.length_a   1.000
_cell.length_b   1.000
_cell.length_c   1.000
_cell.angle_alpha   90.00
_cell.angle_beta   90.00
_cell.angle_gamma   90.00
#
_symmetry.space_group_name_H-M   'P 1'
#
loop_
_entity.id
_entity.type
_entity.pdbx_description
1 polymer ?
#
loop_
_entity_poly.entity_id
_entity_poly.type
_entity_poly.pdbx_seq_one_letter_code
_entity_poly.pdbx_strand_id
1 'polypeptide(L)'
;MMLTSRDILLFVIVFGLIAATGFLQSWNVALGILNMGLISAIMALGVNMQWGYAGLFNVGVMGFVALGGLGAVIVAMPPVGEAWAAGGLRVVGGLLIGLATIVAAVLAWSRLAAGLTRTLGMIAILIVGFFVFRAVFDAGVDAVEAIDPATTGYLGGLGLPVLIGWPVGAVLAAGAAWIVGKTALGLRSDYLAIATLGIAEIIIAVLKNEDWLSRGVKNVIGVPRPVPYEIDLQNSPGFVERMTSWGFDPVTGSSIVVKLAYMGLFLAVLVLLLWLAQSALNSPWGRMMRAIRDNEV
;
A
#
# COMPACT_ATOMS: atom_id res chain seq x y z
N MET A 1 13.96 27.81 -6.47
CA MET A 1 15.28 27.65 -5.81
C MET A 1 16.29 27.36 -6.91
N MET A 2 17.30 28.20 -7.11
CA MET A 2 18.36 27.92 -8.08
C MET A 2 19.30 26.88 -7.48
N LEU A 3 19.64 25.84 -8.25
CA LEU A 3 20.62 24.83 -7.84
C LEU A 3 21.96 25.51 -7.55
N THR A 4 22.52 25.26 -6.37
CA THR A 4 23.86 25.77 -6.06
C THR A 4 24.92 24.90 -6.73
N SER A 5 26.12 25.44 -6.97
CA SER A 5 27.24 24.66 -7.53
C SER A 5 27.58 23.42 -6.68
N ARG A 6 27.34 23.50 -5.37
CA ARG A 6 27.49 22.37 -4.44
C ARG A 6 26.43 21.29 -4.69
N ASP A 7 25.18 21.67 -4.91
CA ASP A 7 24.11 20.69 -5.19
C ASP A 7 24.39 19.94 -6.49
N ILE A 8 24.79 20.67 -7.53
CA ILE A 8 25.18 20.09 -8.82
C ILE A 8 26.37 19.12 -8.64
N LEU A 9 27.39 19.51 -7.87
CA LEU A 9 28.53 18.65 -7.57
C LEU A 9 28.09 17.35 -6.86
N LEU A 10 27.19 17.43 -5.88
CA LEU A 10 26.68 16.25 -5.19
C LEU A 10 25.94 15.30 -6.13
N PHE A 11 25.10 15.82 -7.04
CA PHE A 11 24.43 14.99 -8.05
C PHE A 11 25.43 14.33 -9.01
N VAL A 12 26.46 15.06 -9.43
CA VAL A 12 27.52 14.52 -10.30
C VAL A 12 28.32 13.42 -9.59
N ILE A 13 28.65 13.60 -8.31
CA ILE A 13 29.33 12.57 -7.51
C ILE A 13 28.46 11.31 -7.41
N VAL A 14 27.17 11.45 -7.07
CA VAL A 14 26.25 10.30 -6.97
C VAL A 14 26.13 9.58 -8.31
N PHE A 15 25.96 10.33 -9.42
CA PHE A 15 25.95 9.75 -10.76
C PHE A 15 27.26 9.01 -11.07
N GLY A 16 28.41 9.61 -10.74
CA GLY A 16 29.72 9.00 -10.89
C GLY A 16 29.88 7.70 -10.09
N LEU A 17 29.37 7.64 -8.85
CA LEU A 17 29.38 6.43 -8.03
C LEU A 17 28.51 5.30 -8.61
N ILE A 18 27.33 5.65 -9.14
CA ILE A 18 26.45 4.67 -9.81
C ILE A 18 27.10 4.15 -11.09
N ALA A 19 27.68 5.04 -11.90
CA ALA A 19 28.41 4.66 -13.11
C ALA A 19 29.62 3.78 -12.77
N ALA A 20 30.40 4.15 -11.75
CA ALA A 20 31.52 3.35 -11.25
C ALA A 20 31.06 1.97 -10.80
N THR A 21 29.92 1.85 -10.13
CA THR A 21 29.33 0.54 -9.80
C THR A 21 28.99 -0.28 -11.04
N GLY A 22 28.51 0.37 -12.10
CA GLY A 22 28.23 -0.26 -13.40
C GLY A 22 29.48 -0.87 -14.05
N PHE A 23 30.60 -0.15 -14.04
CA PHE A 23 31.87 -0.58 -14.63
C PHE A 23 32.68 -1.53 -13.72
N LEU A 24 32.68 -1.32 -12.40
CA LEU A 24 33.49 -2.09 -11.45
C LEU A 24 32.82 -3.37 -10.97
N GLN A 25 31.49 -3.41 -10.90
CA GLN A 25 30.73 -4.60 -10.47
C GLN A 25 29.87 -5.14 -11.61
N SER A 26 28.77 -4.45 -11.91
CA SER A 26 27.91 -4.76 -13.07
C SER A 26 26.84 -3.69 -13.24
N TRP A 27 26.42 -3.50 -14.49
CA TRP A 27 25.23 -2.70 -14.82
C TRP A 27 23.95 -3.24 -14.15
N ASN A 28 23.90 -4.55 -13.89
CA ASN A 28 22.78 -5.19 -13.21
C ASN A 28 22.61 -4.66 -11.77
N VAL A 29 23.71 -4.50 -11.03
CA VAL A 29 23.70 -3.94 -9.66
C VAL A 29 23.42 -2.44 -9.71
N ALA A 30 24.10 -1.70 -10.59
CA ALA A 30 23.92 -0.25 -10.73
C ALA A 30 22.46 0.14 -11.04
N LEU A 31 21.81 -0.54 -11.99
CA LEU A 31 20.39 -0.32 -12.31
C LEU A 31 19.46 -0.75 -11.17
N GLY A 32 19.84 -1.78 -10.40
CA GLY A 32 19.11 -2.17 -9.19
C GLY A 32 19.09 -1.07 -8.14
N ILE A 33 20.25 -0.47 -7.87
CA ILE A 33 20.39 0.68 -6.95
C ILE A 33 19.55 1.86 -7.46
N LEU A 34 19.62 2.16 -8.75
CA LEU A 34 18.87 3.28 -9.34
C LEU A 34 17.36 3.07 -9.22
N ASN A 35 16.86 1.85 -9.48
CA ASN A 35 15.45 1.51 -9.30
C ASN A 35 15.00 1.64 -7.84
N MET A 36 15.82 1.19 -6.89
CA MET A 36 15.54 1.37 -5.47
C MET A 36 15.49 2.86 -5.09
N GLY A 37 16.39 3.66 -5.67
CA GLY A 37 16.40 5.11 -5.53
C GLY A 37 15.13 5.78 -6.07
N LEU A 38 14.66 5.38 -7.25
CA LEU A 38 13.41 5.88 -7.84
C LEU A 38 12.19 5.57 -6.96
N ILE A 39 12.08 4.33 -6.46
CA ILE A 39 11.00 3.96 -5.53
C ILE A 39 11.08 4.79 -4.24
N SER A 40 12.29 4.97 -3.71
CA SER A 40 12.54 5.76 -2.50
C SER A 40 12.22 7.24 -2.71
N ALA A 41 12.46 7.78 -3.90
CA ALA A 41 12.11 9.15 -4.27
C ALA A 41 10.59 9.37 -4.27
N ILE A 42 9.80 8.39 -4.73
CA ILE A 42 8.33 8.45 -4.66
C ILE A 42 7.86 8.50 -3.20
N MET A 43 8.43 7.66 -2.33
CA MET A 43 8.10 7.70 -0.89
C MET A 43 8.52 9.03 -0.25
N ALA A 44 9.71 9.52 -0.56
CA ALA A 44 10.21 10.81 -0.06
C ALA A 44 9.33 11.98 -0.50
N LEU A 45 8.83 11.96 -1.73
CA LEU A 45 7.87 12.96 -2.22
C LEU A 45 6.59 12.97 -1.38
N GLY A 46 6.03 11.81 -1.06
CA GLY A 46 4.83 11.70 -0.22
C GLY A 46 5.04 12.28 1.18
N VAL A 47 6.17 11.99 1.83
CA VAL A 47 6.52 12.56 3.15
C VAL A 47 6.75 14.06 3.06
N ASN A 48 7.45 14.53 2.01
CA ASN A 48 7.72 15.95 1.80
C ASN A 48 6.43 16.76 1.58
N MET A 49 5.41 16.18 0.96
CA MET A 49 4.11 16.86 0.82
C MET A 49 3.42 17.10 2.17
N GLN A 50 3.58 16.19 3.13
CA GLN A 50 2.94 16.30 4.44
C GLN A 50 3.75 17.20 5.37
N TRP A 51 5.03 16.89 5.55
CA TRP A 51 5.87 17.61 6.50
C TRP A 51 6.46 18.89 5.90
N GLY A 52 6.94 18.85 4.65
CA GLY A 52 7.58 19.99 4.00
C GLY A 52 6.61 21.12 3.66
N TYR A 53 5.47 20.81 3.03
CA TYR A 53 4.50 21.85 2.64
C TYR A 53 3.52 22.22 3.74
N ALA A 54 2.96 21.23 4.44
CA ALA A 54 1.92 21.47 5.44
C ALA A 54 2.49 21.79 6.84
N GLY A 55 3.76 21.46 7.11
CA GLY A 55 4.33 21.54 8.46
C GLY A 55 3.91 20.40 9.38
N LEU A 56 2.96 19.56 8.95
CA LEU A 56 2.38 18.50 9.77
C LEU A 56 3.32 17.30 9.87
N PHE A 57 3.81 17.04 11.07
CA PHE A 57 4.63 15.87 11.35
C PHE A 57 3.75 14.62 11.42
N ASN A 58 3.98 13.68 10.50
CA ASN A 58 3.27 12.39 10.43
C ASN A 58 4.27 11.24 10.58
N VAL A 59 4.12 10.46 11.66
CA VAL A 59 4.95 9.29 11.93
C VAL A 59 4.30 8.00 11.40
N GLY A 60 3.00 8.05 11.11
CA GLY A 60 2.19 6.92 10.67
C GLY A 60 2.28 6.55 9.19
N VAL A 61 3.28 7.06 8.45
CA VAL A 61 3.39 6.86 6.98
C VAL A 61 3.43 5.37 6.60
N MET A 62 4.06 4.53 7.43
CA MET A 62 4.18 3.09 7.17
C MET A 62 2.84 2.36 7.12
N GLY A 63 1.83 2.79 7.89
CA GLY A 63 0.49 2.21 7.82
C GLY A 63 -0.16 2.45 6.44
N PHE A 64 0.01 3.63 5.87
CA PHE A 64 -0.50 3.95 4.54
C PHE A 64 0.25 3.23 3.43
N VAL A 65 1.57 3.02 3.59
CA VAL A 65 2.35 2.17 2.67
C VAL A 65 1.83 0.74 2.70
N ALA A 66 1.51 0.21 3.88
CA ALA A 66 0.96 -1.13 4.03
C ALA A 66 -0.41 -1.27 3.34
N LEU A 67 -1.29 -0.27 3.44
CA LEU A 67 -2.55 -0.23 2.68
C LEU A 67 -2.32 -0.16 1.16
N GLY A 68 -1.31 0.57 0.72
CA GLY A 68 -0.89 0.58 -0.69
C GLY A 68 -0.48 -0.81 -1.19
N GLY A 69 0.32 -1.53 -0.38
CA GLY A 69 0.71 -2.91 -0.65
C GLY A 69 -0.49 -3.87 -0.66
N LEU A 70 -1.42 -3.73 0.29
CA LEU A 70 -2.68 -4.49 0.30
C LEU A 70 -3.48 -4.24 -0.99
N GLY A 71 -3.53 -2.99 -1.47
CA GLY A 71 -4.17 -2.65 -2.75
C GLY A 71 -3.61 -3.43 -3.93
N ALA A 72 -2.29 -3.63 -3.98
CA ALA A 72 -1.66 -4.47 -5.00
C ALA A 72 -2.06 -5.94 -4.85
N VAL A 73 -2.12 -6.48 -3.62
CA VAL A 73 -2.52 -7.86 -3.36
C VAL A 73 -3.96 -8.14 -3.78
N ILE A 74 -4.92 -7.35 -3.28
CA ILE A 74 -6.35 -7.58 -3.52
C ILE A 74 -6.74 -7.39 -4.98
N VAL A 75 -5.98 -6.62 -5.76
CA VAL A 75 -6.25 -6.40 -7.18
C VAL A 75 -5.51 -7.42 -8.04
N ALA A 76 -4.22 -7.62 -7.79
CA ALA A 76 -3.36 -8.37 -8.71
C ALA A 76 -3.37 -9.87 -8.50
N MET A 77 -3.49 -10.33 -7.25
CA MET A 77 -3.45 -11.76 -6.98
C MET A 77 -4.69 -12.44 -7.59
N PRO A 78 -4.54 -13.63 -8.18
CA PRO A 78 -5.70 -14.40 -8.62
C PRO A 78 -6.57 -14.80 -7.43
N PRO A 79 -7.89 -14.96 -7.61
CA PRO A 79 -8.76 -15.47 -6.57
C PRO A 79 -8.43 -16.93 -6.28
N VAL A 80 -8.37 -17.30 -5.00
CA VAL A 80 -8.13 -18.69 -4.59
C VAL A 80 -9.48 -19.41 -4.52
N GLY A 81 -9.86 -20.05 -5.62
CA GLY A 81 -11.19 -20.67 -5.76
C GLY A 81 -11.54 -21.68 -4.66
N GLU A 82 -10.57 -22.49 -4.24
CA GLU A 82 -10.74 -23.47 -3.16
C GLU A 82 -10.98 -22.80 -1.80
N ALA A 83 -10.25 -21.73 -1.48
CA ALA A 83 -10.46 -20.94 -0.27
C ALA A 83 -11.83 -20.24 -0.27
N TRP A 84 -12.24 -19.69 -1.42
CA TRP A 84 -13.58 -19.12 -1.58
C TRP A 84 -14.69 -20.15 -1.35
N ALA A 85 -14.52 -21.35 -1.89
CA ALA A 85 -15.46 -22.46 -1.69
C ALA A 85 -15.49 -22.96 -0.24
N ALA A 86 -14.33 -23.01 0.43
CA ALA A 86 -14.20 -23.51 1.79
C ALA A 86 -14.79 -22.56 2.84
N GLY A 87 -14.47 -21.27 2.75
CA GLY A 87 -14.84 -20.31 3.80
C GLY A 87 -15.19 -18.90 3.33
N GLY A 88 -15.02 -18.56 2.04
CA GLY A 88 -15.26 -17.19 1.54
C GLY A 88 -16.65 -16.64 1.85
N LEU A 89 -17.71 -17.42 1.62
CA LEU A 89 -19.08 -16.99 1.97
C LEU A 89 -19.29 -16.82 3.48
N ARG A 90 -18.60 -17.61 4.31
CA ARG A 90 -18.67 -17.50 5.78
C ARG A 90 -17.93 -16.26 6.27
N VAL A 91 -16.76 -15.95 5.71
CA VAL A 91 -16.03 -14.71 6.02
C VAL A 91 -16.90 -13.49 5.69
N VAL A 92 -17.46 -13.42 4.46
CA VAL A 92 -18.35 -12.32 4.06
C VAL A 92 -19.61 -12.27 4.92
N GLY A 93 -20.24 -13.42 5.16
CA GLY A 93 -21.42 -13.53 6.03
C GLY A 93 -21.14 -13.07 7.46
N GLY A 94 -19.98 -13.44 8.02
CA GLY A 94 -19.48 -12.98 9.30
C GLY A 94 -19.37 -11.45 9.32
N LEU A 95 -18.65 -10.84 8.38
CA LEU A 95 -18.55 -9.38 8.27
C LEU A 95 -19.92 -8.68 8.20
N LEU A 96 -20.87 -9.24 7.44
CA LEU A 96 -22.23 -8.72 7.36
C LEU A 96 -22.99 -8.84 8.69
N ILE A 97 -22.82 -9.94 9.44
CA ILE A 97 -23.38 -10.10 10.79
C ILE A 97 -22.77 -9.09 11.75
N GLY A 98 -21.45 -8.86 11.68
CA GLY A 98 -20.77 -7.85 12.47
C GLY A 98 -21.34 -6.45 12.20
N LEU A 99 -21.49 -6.10 10.91
CA LEU A 99 -22.11 -4.84 10.50
C LEU A 99 -23.57 -4.74 10.96
N ALA A 100 -24.36 -5.80 10.80
CA ALA A 100 -25.75 -5.85 11.24
C ALA A 100 -25.87 -5.68 12.76
N THR A 101 -24.93 -6.23 13.54
CA THR A 101 -24.86 -6.05 15.00
C THR A 101 -24.63 -4.59 15.37
N ILE A 102 -23.69 -3.91 14.70
CA ILE A 102 -23.42 -2.48 14.91
C ILE A 102 -24.66 -1.65 14.55
N VAL A 103 -25.28 -1.92 13.40
CA VAL A 103 -26.51 -1.22 12.96
C VAL A 103 -27.64 -1.45 13.97
N ALA A 104 -27.85 -2.68 14.44
CA ALA A 104 -28.85 -2.99 15.45
C ALA A 104 -28.59 -2.24 16.77
N ALA A 105 -27.33 -2.13 17.22
CA ALA A 105 -26.97 -1.38 18.41
C ALA A 105 -27.25 0.13 18.24
N VAL A 106 -26.93 0.72 17.09
CA VAL A 106 -27.23 2.13 16.77
C VAL A 106 -28.73 2.39 16.69
N LEU A 107 -29.49 1.48 16.06
CA LEU A 107 -30.95 1.56 16.00
C LEU A 107 -31.58 1.42 17.39
N ALA A 108 -31.06 0.52 18.24
CA ALA A 108 -31.51 0.38 19.63
C ALA A 108 -31.22 1.65 20.44
N TRP A 109 -30.04 2.25 20.29
CA TRP A 109 -29.68 3.50 20.97
C TRP A 109 -30.58 4.68 20.57
N SER A 110 -30.92 4.77 19.29
CA SER A 110 -31.72 5.88 18.74
C SER A 110 -33.23 5.71 18.96
N ARG A 111 -33.75 4.48 19.03
CA ARG A 111 -35.19 4.22 19.12
C ARG A 111 -35.71 3.88 20.51
N LEU A 112 -34.87 3.35 21.40
CA LEU A 112 -35.31 2.99 22.75
C LEU A 112 -35.23 4.21 23.69
N ALA A 113 -36.27 4.38 24.51
CA ALA A 113 -36.29 5.41 25.54
C ALA A 113 -35.10 5.24 26.52
N ALA A 114 -34.55 6.36 26.99
CA ALA A 114 -33.45 6.34 27.94
C ALA A 114 -33.88 5.64 29.23
N GLY A 115 -33.21 4.53 29.56
CA GLY A 115 -33.53 3.72 30.73
C GLY A 115 -32.81 2.37 30.72
N LEU A 116 -33.13 1.54 31.72
CA LEU A 116 -32.53 0.22 31.91
C LEU A 116 -32.77 -0.71 30.69
N THR A 117 -33.92 -0.62 30.05
CA THR A 117 -34.29 -1.41 28.87
C THR A 117 -33.37 -1.12 27.68
N ARG A 118 -33.01 0.15 27.44
CA ARG A 118 -32.05 0.52 26.41
C ARG A 118 -30.66 -0.05 26.72
N THR A 119 -30.20 0.11 27.96
CA THR A 119 -28.88 -0.39 28.37
C THR A 119 -28.78 -1.90 28.26
N LEU A 120 -29.75 -2.64 28.81
CA LEU A 120 -29.79 -4.09 28.73
C LEU A 120 -29.97 -4.58 27.29
N GLY A 121 -30.81 -3.91 26.49
CA GLY A 121 -31.00 -4.23 25.08
C GLY A 121 -29.72 -4.06 24.27
N MET A 122 -28.98 -2.96 24.46
CA MET A 122 -27.69 -2.77 23.79
C MET A 122 -26.66 -3.81 24.22
N ILE A 123 -26.54 -4.09 25.52
CA ILE A 123 -25.62 -5.10 26.03
C ILE A 123 -25.95 -6.46 25.41
N ALA A 124 -27.22 -6.84 25.38
CA ALA A 124 -27.66 -8.10 24.77
C ALA A 124 -27.33 -8.14 23.27
N ILE A 125 -27.63 -7.09 22.51
CA ILE A 125 -27.33 -7.01 21.07
C ILE A 125 -25.82 -7.15 20.83
N LEU A 126 -24.99 -6.41 21.57
CA LEU A 126 -23.54 -6.42 21.38
C LEU A 126 -22.93 -7.76 21.78
N ILE A 127 -23.35 -8.36 22.90
CA ILE A 127 -22.83 -9.65 23.35
C ILE A 127 -23.26 -10.77 22.39
N VAL A 128 -24.57 -10.89 22.12
CA VAL A 128 -25.08 -11.94 21.24
C VAL A 128 -24.52 -11.75 19.83
N GLY A 129 -24.55 -10.54 19.30
CA GLY A 129 -24.01 -10.24 17.98
C GLY A 129 -22.51 -10.50 17.88
N PHE A 130 -21.72 -10.20 18.91
CA PHE A 130 -20.29 -10.54 18.95
C PHE A 130 -20.04 -12.05 18.86
N PHE A 131 -20.76 -12.86 19.66
CA PHE A 131 -20.58 -14.32 19.63
C PHE A 131 -21.06 -14.93 18.31
N VAL A 132 -22.16 -14.43 17.73
CA VAL A 132 -22.66 -14.90 16.43
C VAL A 132 -21.70 -14.49 15.31
N PHE A 133 -21.23 -13.24 15.31
CA PHE A 133 -20.19 -12.76 14.40
C PHE A 133 -18.97 -13.68 14.44
N ARG A 134 -18.43 -13.89 15.64
CA ARG A 134 -17.21 -14.66 15.85
C ARG A 134 -17.38 -16.12 15.44
N ALA A 135 -18.49 -16.76 15.78
CA ALA A 135 -18.76 -18.14 15.41
C ALA A 135 -18.80 -18.36 13.89
N VAL A 136 -19.30 -17.39 13.12
CA VAL A 136 -19.38 -17.48 11.66
C VAL A 136 -18.07 -17.04 10.99
N PHE A 137 -17.48 -15.94 11.48
CA PHE A 137 -16.27 -15.35 10.91
C PHE A 137 -15.04 -16.21 11.18
N ASP A 138 -14.76 -16.56 12.45
CA ASP A 138 -13.58 -17.36 12.80
C ASP A 138 -13.63 -18.73 12.09
N ALA A 139 -14.79 -19.39 12.08
CA ALA A 139 -14.97 -20.65 11.34
C ALA A 139 -14.81 -20.50 9.81
N GLY A 140 -15.02 -19.31 9.27
CA GLY A 140 -14.74 -18.98 7.86
C GLY A 140 -13.25 -18.78 7.61
N VAL A 141 -12.58 -18.03 8.48
CA VAL A 141 -11.14 -17.77 8.41
C VAL A 141 -10.35 -19.07 8.57
N ASP A 142 -10.67 -19.89 9.57
CA ASP A 142 -10.03 -21.19 9.81
C ASP A 142 -10.17 -22.12 8.60
N ALA A 143 -11.35 -22.12 7.96
CA ALA A 143 -11.60 -22.91 6.76
C ALA A 143 -10.81 -22.42 5.54
N VAL A 144 -10.62 -21.10 5.41
CA VAL A 144 -9.78 -20.48 4.37
C VAL A 144 -8.30 -20.80 4.60
N GLU A 145 -7.83 -20.65 5.83
CA GLU A 145 -6.44 -20.90 6.20
C GLU A 145 -6.04 -22.37 6.02
N ALA A 146 -6.96 -23.30 6.23
CA ALA A 146 -6.73 -24.72 6.04
C ALA A 146 -6.40 -25.10 4.58
N ILE A 147 -6.72 -24.23 3.60
CA ILE A 147 -6.44 -24.44 2.19
C ILE A 147 -5.01 -23.99 1.86
N ASP A 148 -4.11 -24.97 1.77
CA ASP A 148 -2.66 -24.79 1.58
C ASP A 148 -2.11 -23.59 2.39
N PRO A 149 -1.95 -23.76 3.72
CA PRO A 149 -1.48 -22.69 4.60
C PRO A 149 -0.12 -22.11 4.20
N ALA A 150 0.71 -22.90 3.49
CA ALA A 150 2.03 -22.49 3.06
C ALA A 150 1.98 -21.53 1.86
N THR A 151 1.01 -21.68 0.96
CA THR A 151 0.99 -20.90 -0.30
C THR A 151 -0.28 -20.08 -0.55
N THR A 152 -1.48 -20.55 -0.21
CA THR A 152 -2.76 -19.91 -0.60
C THR A 152 -3.78 -19.73 0.52
N GLY A 153 -3.40 -19.84 1.80
CA GLY A 153 -4.29 -19.69 2.97
C GLY A 153 -4.92 -18.30 3.19
N TYR A 154 -5.57 -17.73 2.17
CA TYR A 154 -6.31 -16.46 2.11
C TYR A 154 -7.22 -16.47 0.87
N LEU A 155 -8.08 -15.47 0.72
CA LEU A 155 -9.07 -15.45 -0.38
C LEU A 155 -8.48 -15.10 -1.77
N GLY A 156 -7.26 -14.58 -1.84
CA GLY A 156 -6.72 -14.05 -3.09
C GLY A 156 -7.22 -12.63 -3.41
N GLY A 157 -7.05 -12.24 -4.67
CA GLY A 157 -7.51 -10.95 -5.18
C GLY A 157 -8.43 -11.08 -6.40
N LEU A 158 -8.53 -10.02 -7.18
CA LEU A 158 -9.37 -9.96 -8.39
C LEU A 158 -8.71 -10.53 -9.65
N GLY A 159 -7.41 -10.84 -9.62
CA GLY A 159 -6.65 -11.30 -10.79
C GLY A 159 -6.50 -10.26 -11.91
N LEU A 160 -6.63 -8.97 -11.58
CA LEU A 160 -6.52 -7.87 -12.54
C LEU A 160 -5.05 -7.46 -12.74
N PRO A 161 -4.71 -6.71 -13.81
CA PRO A 161 -3.36 -6.19 -13.99
C PRO A 161 -2.87 -5.39 -12.78
N VAL A 162 -1.65 -5.70 -12.29
CA VAL A 162 -1.08 -5.10 -11.07
C VAL A 162 -1.00 -3.56 -11.10
N LEU A 163 -0.89 -2.96 -12.29
CA LEU A 163 -0.89 -1.50 -12.45
C LEU A 163 -2.20 -0.85 -11.96
N ILE A 164 -3.33 -1.58 -12.00
CA ILE A 164 -4.61 -1.12 -11.43
C ILE A 164 -4.57 -1.15 -9.90
N GLY A 165 -3.76 -2.03 -9.32
CA GLY A 165 -3.56 -2.14 -7.88
C GLY A 165 -2.95 -0.89 -7.26
N TRP A 166 -2.15 -0.12 -8.00
CA TRP A 166 -1.52 1.10 -7.46
C TRP A 166 -2.53 2.23 -7.23
N PRO A 167 -3.40 2.62 -8.19
CA PRO A 167 -4.49 3.55 -7.92
C PRO A 167 -5.45 3.06 -6.83
N VAL A 168 -5.78 1.77 -6.80
CA VAL A 168 -6.67 1.21 -5.76
C VAL A 168 -6.02 1.33 -4.38
N GLY A 169 -4.74 0.99 -4.25
CA GLY A 169 -3.97 1.20 -3.03
C GLY A 169 -3.92 2.67 -2.61
N ALA A 170 -3.76 3.59 -3.57
CA ALA A 170 -3.80 5.04 -3.30
C ALA A 170 -5.19 5.48 -2.78
N VAL A 171 -6.28 4.96 -3.33
CA VAL A 171 -7.65 5.23 -2.87
C VAL A 171 -7.88 4.64 -1.47
N LEU A 172 -7.41 3.44 -1.19
CA LEU A 172 -7.48 2.83 0.15
C LEU A 172 -6.72 3.66 1.18
N ALA A 173 -5.48 4.04 0.88
CA ALA A 173 -4.68 4.89 1.73
C ALA A 173 -5.32 6.27 1.94
N ALA A 174 -5.87 6.88 0.89
CA ALA A 174 -6.59 8.15 0.98
C ALA A 174 -7.86 8.05 1.82
N GLY A 175 -8.63 6.95 1.69
CA GLY A 175 -9.81 6.68 2.50
C GLY A 175 -9.46 6.56 3.99
N ALA A 176 -8.44 5.77 4.32
CA ALA A 176 -7.94 5.67 5.68
C ALA A 176 -7.45 7.03 6.20
N ALA A 177 -6.65 7.76 5.41
CA ALA A 177 -6.12 9.06 5.78
C ALA A 177 -7.22 10.10 6.03
N TRP A 178 -8.33 10.04 5.29
CA TRP A 178 -9.47 10.91 5.49
C TRP A 178 -10.21 10.64 6.79
N ILE A 179 -10.42 9.36 7.15
CA ILE A 179 -11.02 8.97 8.44
C ILE A 179 -10.13 9.48 9.59
N VAL A 180 -8.83 9.22 9.49
CA VAL A 180 -7.82 9.66 10.45
C VAL A 180 -7.82 11.18 10.59
N GLY A 181 -7.74 11.89 9.47
CA GLY A 181 -7.75 13.34 9.43
C GLY A 181 -8.97 13.87 10.18
N LYS A 182 -10.17 13.37 9.90
CA LYS A 182 -11.39 13.79 10.60
C LYS A 182 -11.34 13.61 12.12
N THR A 183 -10.74 12.52 12.60
CA THR A 183 -10.62 12.26 14.05
C THR A 183 -9.51 13.07 14.72
N ALA A 184 -8.49 13.49 13.97
CA ALA A 184 -7.31 14.16 14.50
C ALA A 184 -7.28 15.68 14.24
N LEU A 185 -8.25 16.21 13.48
CA LEU A 185 -8.40 17.65 13.23
C LEU A 185 -8.49 18.41 14.56
N GLY A 186 -7.64 19.43 14.72
CA GLY A 186 -7.60 20.29 15.91
C GLY A 186 -6.59 19.89 16.98
N LEU A 187 -5.85 18.79 16.79
CA LEU A 187 -4.70 18.44 17.63
C LEU A 187 -3.48 19.31 17.32
N ARG A 188 -2.68 19.63 18.35
CA ARG A 188 -1.33 20.18 18.14
C ARG A 188 -0.47 19.18 17.35
N SER A 189 0.52 19.67 16.61
CA SER A 189 1.41 18.86 15.76
C SER A 189 2.01 17.65 16.49
N ASP A 190 2.46 17.80 17.73
CA ASP A 190 2.98 16.70 18.56
C ASP A 190 1.94 15.62 18.83
N TYR A 191 0.69 16.01 19.10
CA TYR A 191 -0.40 15.05 19.34
C TYR A 191 -0.87 14.39 18.04
N LEU A 192 -0.85 15.12 16.92
CA LEU A 192 -1.14 14.56 15.61
C LEU A 192 -0.10 13.48 15.25
N ALA A 193 1.17 13.72 15.55
CA ALA A 193 2.24 12.75 15.33
C ALA A 193 2.03 11.46 16.16
N ILE A 194 1.68 11.59 17.43
CA ILE A 194 1.38 10.44 18.30
C ILE A 194 0.12 9.70 17.80
N ALA A 195 -0.93 10.43 17.43
CA ALA A 195 -2.17 9.85 16.92
C ALA A 195 -1.95 9.07 15.61
N THR A 196 -1.18 9.63 14.69
CA THR A 196 -0.86 8.97 13.41
C THR A 196 0.00 7.73 13.60
N LEU A 197 0.93 7.71 14.56
CA LEU A 197 1.67 6.50 14.95
C LEU A 197 0.71 5.42 15.47
N GLY A 198 -0.18 5.78 16.39
CA GLY A 198 -1.16 4.84 16.95
C GLY A 198 -2.05 4.24 15.87
N ILE A 199 -2.51 5.04 14.91
CA ILE A 199 -3.34 4.54 13.81
C ILE A 199 -2.54 3.67 12.85
N ALA A 200 -1.29 4.03 12.54
CA ALA A 200 -0.45 3.18 11.72
C ALA A 200 -0.25 1.80 12.38
N GLU A 201 -0.06 1.75 13.69
CA GLU A 201 0.03 0.49 14.42
C GLU A 201 -1.29 -0.28 14.39
N ILE A 202 -2.45 0.40 14.48
CA ILE A 202 -3.76 -0.26 14.30
C ILE A 202 -3.87 -0.88 12.90
N ILE A 203 -3.52 -0.13 11.84
CA ILE A 203 -3.57 -0.63 10.46
C ILE A 203 -2.65 -1.84 10.30
N ILE A 204 -1.41 -1.73 10.79
CA ILE A 204 -0.43 -2.82 10.72
C ILE A 204 -0.89 -4.03 11.54
N ALA A 205 -1.47 -3.81 12.72
CA ALA A 205 -2.02 -4.88 13.55
C ALA A 205 -3.16 -5.59 12.84
N VAL A 206 -4.10 -4.87 12.21
CA VAL A 206 -5.16 -5.48 11.39
C VAL A 206 -4.54 -6.29 10.26
N LEU A 207 -3.62 -5.72 9.47
CA LEU A 207 -2.99 -6.45 8.36
C LEU A 207 -2.18 -7.67 8.80
N LYS A 208 -1.67 -7.71 10.04
CA LYS A 208 -0.95 -8.85 10.60
C LYS A 208 -1.86 -9.94 11.14
N ASN A 209 -3.11 -9.62 11.49
CA ASN A 209 -4.06 -10.55 12.11
C ASN A 209 -5.17 -11.01 11.16
N GLU A 210 -5.47 -10.25 10.10
CA GLU A 210 -6.49 -10.61 9.11
C GLU A 210 -5.89 -11.55 8.05
N ASP A 211 -5.61 -12.79 8.44
CA ASP A 211 -4.96 -13.77 7.56
C ASP A 211 -5.75 -14.07 6.29
N TRP A 212 -7.08 -14.14 6.38
CA TRP A 212 -7.97 -14.36 5.23
C TRP A 212 -7.83 -13.30 4.13
N LEU A 213 -7.33 -12.11 4.47
CA LEU A 213 -7.20 -10.96 3.57
C LEU A 213 -5.77 -10.80 3.04
N SER A 214 -4.78 -10.76 3.94
CA SER A 214 -3.39 -10.39 3.62
C SER A 214 -2.37 -11.49 3.92
N ARG A 215 -2.82 -12.66 4.39
CA ARG A 215 -1.97 -13.71 4.97
C ARG A 215 -1.18 -13.26 6.21
N GLY A 216 -1.62 -12.20 6.89
CA GLY A 216 -1.02 -11.75 8.15
C GLY A 216 0.50 -11.59 8.06
N VAL A 217 1.21 -12.37 8.87
CA VAL A 217 2.69 -12.43 8.92
C VAL A 217 3.32 -13.44 7.95
N LYS A 218 2.51 -14.23 7.23
CA LYS A 218 2.94 -15.36 6.37
C LYS A 218 3.38 -14.91 4.97
N ASN A 219 3.27 -13.62 4.65
CA ASN A 219 3.59 -12.98 3.36
C ASN A 219 2.81 -13.53 2.15
N VAL A 220 2.44 -12.63 1.24
CA VAL A 220 1.91 -13.00 -0.07
C VAL A 220 3.08 -13.09 -1.06
N ILE A 221 3.31 -14.28 -1.61
CA ILE A 221 4.36 -14.53 -2.60
C ILE A 221 3.80 -14.51 -4.02
N GLY A 222 4.66 -14.23 -5.00
CA GLY A 222 4.29 -14.34 -6.42
C GLY A 222 3.34 -13.27 -6.92
N VAL A 223 3.30 -12.09 -6.28
CA VAL A 223 2.51 -10.94 -6.79
C VAL A 223 2.89 -10.67 -8.25
N PRO A 224 1.93 -10.69 -9.19
CA PRO A 224 2.20 -10.42 -10.60
C PRO A 224 2.89 -9.06 -10.77
N ARG A 225 3.88 -9.02 -11.66
CA ARG A 225 4.63 -7.79 -11.96
C ARG A 225 4.20 -7.16 -13.29
N PRO A 226 4.34 -5.83 -13.45
CA PRO A 226 3.88 -5.11 -14.64
C PRO A 226 4.82 -5.21 -15.85
N VAL A 227 5.99 -5.82 -15.67
CA VAL A 227 7.01 -6.00 -16.72
C VAL A 227 7.26 -7.50 -16.95
N PRO A 228 7.73 -7.90 -18.15
CA PRO A 228 7.98 -9.31 -18.48
C PRO A 228 8.96 -9.99 -17.54
N TYR A 229 8.87 -11.32 -17.40
CA TYR A 229 9.88 -12.08 -16.67
C TYR A 229 11.15 -12.27 -17.50
N GLU A 230 12.30 -12.32 -16.85
CA GLU A 230 13.59 -12.54 -17.51
C GLU A 230 13.57 -13.88 -18.27
N ILE A 231 12.96 -14.91 -17.69
CA ILE A 231 12.77 -16.23 -18.30
C ILE A 231 11.93 -16.14 -19.59
N ASP A 232 10.86 -15.34 -19.60
CA ASP A 232 10.01 -15.18 -20.79
C ASP A 232 10.80 -14.53 -21.95
N LEU A 233 11.65 -13.56 -21.63
CA LEU A 233 12.55 -12.93 -22.61
C LEU A 233 13.61 -13.92 -23.11
N GLN A 234 14.19 -14.71 -22.22
CA GLN A 234 15.17 -15.74 -22.58
C GLN A 234 14.57 -16.85 -23.45
N ASN A 235 13.29 -17.17 -23.27
CA ASN A 235 12.57 -18.15 -24.09
C ASN A 235 12.12 -17.58 -25.45
N SER A 236 12.23 -16.26 -25.68
CA SER A 236 11.85 -15.63 -26.94
C SER A 236 13.01 -15.70 -27.95
N PRO A 237 12.87 -16.43 -29.08
CA PRO A 237 13.97 -16.60 -30.03
C PRO A 237 14.48 -15.27 -30.60
N GLY A 238 13.57 -14.34 -30.91
CA GLY A 238 13.93 -13.02 -31.43
C GLY A 238 14.56 -12.09 -30.39
N PHE A 239 14.36 -12.34 -29.09
CA PHE A 239 15.11 -11.63 -28.06
C PHE A 239 16.54 -12.16 -27.97
N VAL A 240 16.69 -13.49 -27.93
CA VAL A 240 17.99 -14.17 -27.88
C VAL A 240 18.86 -13.76 -29.06
N GLU A 241 18.32 -13.84 -30.29
CA GLU A 241 19.05 -13.45 -31.50
C GLU A 241 19.53 -11.99 -31.45
N ARG A 242 18.67 -11.06 -31.01
CA ARG A 242 19.05 -9.64 -30.86
C ARG A 242 20.17 -9.45 -29.83
N MET A 243 20.07 -10.07 -28.66
CA MET A 243 21.11 -9.96 -27.64
C MET A 243 22.45 -10.53 -28.14
N THR A 244 22.43 -11.71 -28.75
CA THR A 244 23.63 -12.33 -29.32
C THR A 244 24.22 -11.50 -30.46
N SER A 245 23.40 -10.89 -31.31
CA SER A 245 23.87 -10.00 -32.39
C SER A 245 24.61 -8.77 -31.87
N TRP A 246 24.24 -8.30 -30.68
CA TRP A 246 24.89 -7.19 -29.98
C TRP A 246 26.09 -7.64 -29.13
N GLY A 247 26.42 -8.92 -29.14
CA GLY A 247 27.51 -9.50 -28.33
C GLY A 247 27.17 -9.64 -26.85
N PHE A 248 25.88 -9.53 -26.47
CA PHE A 248 25.43 -9.72 -25.09
C PHE A 248 25.00 -11.17 -24.84
N ASP A 249 25.33 -11.66 -23.65
CA ASP A 249 24.72 -12.88 -23.10
C ASP A 249 23.21 -12.65 -22.86
N PRO A 250 22.31 -13.50 -23.40
CA PRO A 250 20.86 -13.32 -23.25
C PRO A 250 20.36 -13.28 -21.80
N VAL A 251 21.01 -13.98 -20.88
CA VAL A 251 20.62 -13.99 -19.45
C VAL A 251 20.90 -12.61 -18.84
N THR A 252 22.10 -12.09 -19.06
CA THR A 252 22.48 -10.74 -18.61
C THR A 252 21.66 -9.66 -19.30
N GLY A 253 21.45 -9.79 -20.61
CA GLY A 253 20.65 -8.87 -21.42
C GLY A 253 19.20 -8.78 -20.95
N SER A 254 18.55 -9.92 -20.68
CA SER A 254 17.18 -9.96 -20.15
C SER A 254 17.05 -9.25 -18.80
N SER A 255 18.00 -9.47 -17.89
CA SER A 255 18.04 -8.80 -16.58
C SER A 255 18.17 -7.28 -16.69
N ILE A 256 19.04 -6.80 -17.60
CA ILE A 256 19.21 -5.37 -17.86
C ILE A 256 17.94 -4.77 -18.46
N VAL A 257 17.34 -5.42 -19.46
CA VAL A 257 16.13 -4.94 -20.13
C VAL A 257 14.96 -4.83 -19.15
N VAL A 258 14.76 -5.83 -18.29
CA VAL A 258 13.73 -5.79 -17.24
C VAL A 258 13.97 -4.64 -16.27
N LYS A 259 15.22 -4.40 -15.85
CA LYS A 259 15.56 -3.28 -14.96
C LYS A 259 15.37 -1.92 -15.62
N LEU A 260 15.66 -1.79 -16.91
CA LEU A 260 15.38 -0.59 -17.68
C LEU A 260 13.88 -0.35 -17.86
N ALA A 261 13.09 -1.42 -18.05
CA ALA A 261 11.63 -1.33 -18.11
C ALA A 261 11.04 -0.83 -16.78
N TYR A 262 11.50 -1.39 -15.64
CA TYR A 262 11.14 -0.87 -14.31
C TYR A 262 11.58 0.58 -14.11
N MET A 263 12.79 0.93 -14.53
CA MET A 263 13.31 2.29 -14.43
C MET A 263 12.43 3.27 -15.20
N GLY A 264 12.08 2.94 -16.45
CA GLY A 264 11.18 3.75 -17.26
C GLY A 264 9.79 3.89 -16.63
N LEU A 265 9.25 2.80 -16.10
CA LEU A 265 7.94 2.78 -15.43
C LEU A 265 7.95 3.65 -14.17
N PHE A 266 8.89 3.45 -13.26
CA PHE A 266 8.98 4.22 -12.01
C PHE A 266 9.32 5.68 -12.27
N LEU A 267 10.16 5.98 -13.27
CA LEU A 267 10.43 7.36 -13.67
C LEU A 267 9.17 8.03 -14.22
N ALA A 268 8.39 7.35 -15.07
CA ALA A 268 7.13 7.88 -15.58
C ALA A 268 6.13 8.16 -14.44
N VAL A 269 5.99 7.23 -13.49
CA VAL A 269 5.15 7.43 -12.31
C VAL A 269 5.64 8.58 -11.45
N LEU A 270 6.95 8.67 -11.18
CA LEU A 270 7.54 9.75 -10.40
C LEU A 270 7.30 11.12 -11.06
N VAL A 271 7.53 11.23 -12.37
CA VAL A 271 7.28 12.47 -13.13
C VAL A 271 5.80 12.85 -13.08
N LEU A 272 4.90 11.88 -13.25
CA LEU A 272 3.46 12.10 -13.14
C LEU A 272 3.08 12.61 -11.73
N LEU A 273 3.57 11.96 -10.68
CA LEU A 273 3.30 12.36 -9.29
C LEU A 273 3.90 13.73 -8.95
N LEU A 274 5.10 14.03 -9.43
CA LEU A 274 5.72 15.36 -9.31
C LEU A 274 4.88 16.43 -9.99
N TRP A 275 4.41 16.17 -11.20
CA TRP A 275 3.54 17.09 -11.92
C TRP A 275 2.22 17.33 -11.18
N LEU A 276 1.58 16.27 -10.69
CA LEU A 276 0.36 16.37 -9.88
C LEU A 276 0.60 17.14 -8.57
N ALA A 277 1.69 16.84 -7.86
CA ALA A 277 2.04 17.51 -6.60
C ALA A 277 2.33 19.01 -6.82
N GLN A 278 3.08 19.36 -7.86
CA GLN A 278 3.37 20.75 -8.20
C GLN A 278 2.10 21.50 -8.62
N SER A 279 1.23 20.85 -9.39
CA SER A 279 -0.07 21.40 -9.79
C SER A 279 -0.96 21.65 -8.56
N ALA A 280 -1.01 20.71 -7.62
CA ALA A 280 -1.74 20.84 -6.37
C ALA A 280 -1.17 21.99 -5.51
N LEU A 281 0.15 22.14 -5.42
CA LEU A 281 0.81 23.21 -4.67
C LEU A 281 0.55 24.61 -5.26
N ASN A 282 0.48 24.72 -6.59
CA ASN A 282 0.19 25.98 -7.28
C ASN A 282 -1.31 26.35 -7.28
N SER A 283 -2.17 25.40 -6.93
CA SER A 283 -3.62 25.61 -6.82
C SER A 283 -4.03 26.31 -5.51
N PRO A 284 -5.31 26.72 -5.33
CA PRO A 284 -5.81 27.24 -4.06
C PRO A 284 -5.56 26.32 -2.86
N TRP A 285 -5.53 25.00 -3.08
CA TRP A 285 -5.23 24.02 -2.05
C TRP A 285 -3.82 24.18 -1.48
N GLY A 286 -2.82 24.45 -2.33
CA GLY A 286 -1.46 24.69 -1.85
C GLY A 286 -1.27 26.01 -1.11
N ARG A 287 -2.17 27.00 -1.31
CA ARG A 287 -2.21 28.20 -0.44
C ARG A 287 -2.76 27.86 0.94
N MET A 288 -3.80 27.04 1.01
CA MET A 288 -4.36 26.55 2.27
C MET A 288 -3.33 25.73 3.07
N MET A 289 -2.59 24.82 2.42
CA MET A 289 -1.58 23.99 3.09
C MET A 289 -0.45 24.82 3.71
N ARG A 290 0.01 25.86 3.02
CA ARG A 290 1.02 26.79 3.56
C ARG A 290 0.47 27.62 4.72
N ALA A 291 -0.79 28.05 4.63
CA ALA A 291 -1.43 28.76 5.73
C ALA A 291 -1.57 27.91 7.00
N ILE A 292 -1.72 26.58 6.89
CA ILE A 292 -1.68 25.67 8.07
C ILE A 292 -0.31 25.76 8.74
N ARG A 293 0.77 25.64 7.96
CA ARG A 293 2.14 25.73 8.46
C ARG A 293 2.43 27.07 9.13
N ASP A 294 1.97 28.16 8.54
CA ASP A 294 2.22 29.52 9.04
C ASP A 294 1.42 29.84 10.32
N ASN A 295 0.36 29.07 10.62
CA ASN A 295 -0.53 29.28 11.77
C ASN A 295 -0.16 28.42 13.00
N GLU A 296 0.87 27.58 12.90
CA GLU A 296 1.43 26.80 14.03
C GLU A 296 2.47 27.60 14.86
N VAL A 297 2.69 28.89 14.54
CA VAL A 297 3.54 29.83 15.30
C VAL A 297 2.72 30.65 16.30
#